data_AF-A0A2N8N9U4-F1
#
_entry.id   AF-A0A2N8N9U4-F1
#
_cell.length_a   1.000
_cell.length_b   1.000
_cell.length_c   1.000
_cell.angle_alpha   90.00
_cell.angle_beta   90.00
_cell.angle_gamma   90.00
#
_symmetry.space_group_name_H-M   'P 1'
#
loop_
_entity.id
_entity.type
_entity.pdbx_description
1 polymer ?
#
loop_
_entity_poly.entity_id
_entity_poly.type
_entity_poly.pdbx_seq_one_letter_code
_entity_poly.pdbx_strand_id
1 'polypeptide(L)'
;MKTKTRLPLLALLLAAAAFTACTCDRDPMQHAPHITLTVEPGRKIFLSFAGETDTTPVRIRSGHLDTTLTIGTDRTPARFFIADGEEMTIHGRITIFNCSSNGGGVTALDCSGDTLLRNLECHDNAMTDLNIGGCSQLLVLECYSNRLARLDLSRCPKLSRLNCNDNLLTELDVSRCPALVLIACLNNSLTRLDVTMCRKLSTLYCYRNKIAELHLRGCAWLTEISCGKNYLTALDFAGCNSLQTVYCCENDFSYAATEDLYRSLPDRTVDEEPSHIYILNEDALPPGRTRAGNEGIATDKHWEVYFCSGEW
;
A
#
# COMPACT_ATOMS: atom_id res chain seq x y z
N MET A 1 -15.04 -108.25 -1.51
CA MET A 1 -16.07 -107.20 -1.39
C MET A 1 -15.58 -105.93 -2.07
N LYS A 2 -16.34 -105.52 -3.10
CA LYS A 2 -16.54 -104.17 -3.68
C LYS A 2 -15.40 -103.13 -3.69
N THR A 3 -15.03 -102.80 -4.93
CA THR A 3 -14.58 -101.54 -5.56
C THR A 3 -14.95 -100.20 -4.89
N LYS A 4 -14.08 -99.18 -5.07
CA LYS A 4 -14.35 -97.87 -5.74
C LYS A 4 -13.14 -96.92 -5.54
N THR A 5 -12.43 -96.45 -6.58
CA THR A 5 -12.69 -95.31 -7.51
C THR A 5 -12.50 -93.92 -6.89
N ARG A 6 -11.59 -93.13 -7.49
CA ARG A 6 -11.17 -91.73 -7.20
C ARG A 6 -12.27 -90.69 -7.52
N LEU A 7 -12.25 -89.52 -6.85
CA LEU A 7 -12.09 -88.14 -7.41
C LEU A 7 -12.14 -87.05 -6.27
N PRO A 8 -11.92 -85.72 -6.51
CA PRO A 8 -11.04 -84.83 -5.71
C PRO A 8 -11.76 -83.71 -4.94
N LEU A 9 -11.02 -82.87 -4.18
CA LEU A 9 -11.52 -81.63 -3.55
C LEU A 9 -10.52 -80.49 -3.85
N LEU A 10 -10.81 -79.59 -4.79
CA LEU A 10 -11.52 -78.30 -4.66
C LEU A 10 -10.68 -77.21 -3.93
N ALA A 11 -10.15 -76.28 -4.72
CA ALA A 11 -9.46 -75.08 -4.25
C ALA A 11 -10.49 -74.05 -3.72
N LEU A 12 -10.27 -73.55 -2.50
CA LEU A 12 -11.07 -72.49 -1.89
C LEU A 12 -10.32 -71.15 -2.07
N LEU A 13 -10.86 -70.27 -2.90
CA LEU A 13 -10.45 -68.86 -3.00
C LEU A 13 -11.03 -68.10 -1.80
N LEU A 14 -10.15 -67.59 -0.92
CA LEU A 14 -10.49 -66.61 0.10
C LEU A 14 -10.46 -65.20 -0.51
N ALA A 15 -11.63 -64.60 -0.70
CA ALA A 15 -11.75 -63.17 -0.98
C ALA A 15 -11.52 -62.39 0.32
N ALA A 16 -10.37 -61.72 0.43
CA ALA A 16 -10.14 -60.73 1.47
C ALA A 16 -10.92 -59.46 1.13
N ALA A 17 -11.93 -59.15 1.92
CA ALA A 17 -12.58 -57.85 1.88
C ALA A 17 -11.56 -56.79 2.38
N ALA A 18 -11.03 -55.99 1.46
CA ALA A 18 -10.28 -54.80 1.81
C ALA A 18 -11.27 -53.79 2.40
N PHE A 19 -11.22 -53.60 3.72
CA PHE A 19 -11.70 -52.36 4.33
C PHE A 19 -10.77 -51.25 3.85
N THR A 20 -11.17 -50.53 2.80
CA THR A 20 -10.59 -49.22 2.50
C THR A 20 -11.00 -48.29 3.63
N ALA A 21 -10.06 -48.03 4.54
CA ALA A 21 -10.14 -46.89 5.43
C ALA A 21 -10.38 -45.65 4.55
N CYS A 22 -11.50 -44.97 4.79
CA CYS A 22 -11.81 -43.70 4.17
C CYS A 22 -10.66 -42.75 4.52
N THR A 23 -9.76 -42.50 3.56
CA THR A 23 -8.83 -41.39 3.65
C THR A 23 -9.71 -40.16 3.71
N CYS A 24 -9.77 -39.53 4.87
CA CYS A 24 -10.24 -38.16 4.97
C CYS A 24 -9.42 -37.37 3.95
N ASP A 25 -10.05 -37.01 2.83
CA ASP A 25 -9.46 -36.13 1.82
C ASP A 25 -9.04 -34.87 2.55
N ARG A 26 -7.74 -34.76 2.85
CA ARG A 26 -7.18 -33.52 3.35
C ARG A 26 -7.24 -32.57 2.18
N ASP A 27 -8.09 -31.56 2.30
CA ASP A 27 -8.22 -30.49 1.31
C ASP A 27 -6.81 -29.92 1.04
N PRO A 28 -6.26 -30.12 -0.17
CA PRO A 28 -4.87 -29.77 -0.47
C PRO A 28 -4.59 -28.26 -0.38
N MET A 29 -5.62 -27.42 -0.29
CA MET A 29 -5.51 -25.98 -0.10
C MET A 29 -5.76 -25.51 1.35
N GLN A 30 -6.07 -26.43 2.28
CA GLN A 30 -6.39 -26.08 3.68
C GLN A 30 -5.25 -25.37 4.42
N HIS A 31 -3.99 -25.56 3.99
CA HIS A 31 -2.81 -24.89 4.53
C HIS A 31 -2.13 -23.95 3.53
N ALA A 32 -2.78 -23.65 2.40
CA ALA A 32 -2.24 -22.69 1.44
C ALA A 32 -2.26 -21.27 2.03
N PRO A 33 -1.35 -20.38 1.57
CA PRO A 33 -1.47 -18.94 1.81
C PRO A 33 -2.89 -18.48 1.48
N HIS A 34 -3.42 -17.59 2.31
CA HIS A 34 -4.77 -17.10 2.15
C HIS A 34 -4.88 -15.63 2.46
N ILE A 35 -5.88 -15.02 1.83
CA ILE A 35 -6.36 -13.67 2.05
C ILE A 35 -7.79 -13.79 2.54
N THR A 36 -8.13 -13.05 3.58
CA THR A 36 -9.48 -12.98 4.14
C THR A 36 -10.02 -11.56 3.96
N LEU A 37 -11.22 -11.44 3.42
CA LEU A 37 -11.96 -10.20 3.33
C LEU A 37 -13.16 -10.25 4.28
N THR A 38 -13.38 -9.17 5.01
CA THR A 38 -14.69 -8.89 5.60
C THR A 38 -15.51 -8.11 4.59
N VAL A 39 -16.67 -8.65 4.24
CA VAL A 39 -17.52 -8.19 3.12
C VAL A 39 -18.96 -8.02 3.55
N GLU A 40 -19.69 -7.14 2.86
CA GLU A 40 -21.14 -7.01 3.08
C GLU A 40 -21.90 -8.17 2.39
N PRO A 41 -22.69 -8.98 3.12
CA PRO A 41 -23.42 -10.11 2.54
C PRO A 41 -24.34 -9.71 1.38
N GLY A 42 -24.44 -10.57 0.37
CA GLY A 42 -25.25 -10.38 -0.83
C GLY A 42 -24.61 -9.48 -1.90
N ARG A 43 -23.50 -8.80 -1.61
CA ARG A 43 -22.83 -7.94 -2.60
C ARG A 43 -22.02 -8.73 -3.62
N LYS A 44 -21.88 -8.12 -4.80
CA LYS A 44 -20.87 -8.50 -5.79
C LYS A 44 -19.54 -7.89 -5.39
N ILE A 45 -18.56 -8.74 -5.10
CA ILE A 45 -17.19 -8.35 -4.78
C ILE A 45 -16.30 -8.63 -5.98
N PHE A 46 -15.84 -7.58 -6.64
CA PHE A 46 -14.91 -7.60 -7.77
C PHE A 46 -13.49 -7.83 -7.27
N LEU A 47 -12.88 -8.89 -7.79
CA LEU A 47 -11.52 -9.30 -7.49
C LEU A 47 -10.73 -9.51 -8.78
N SER A 48 -9.43 -9.20 -8.74
CA SER A 48 -8.45 -9.45 -9.81
C SER A 48 -7.15 -9.96 -9.18
N PHE A 49 -6.48 -10.88 -9.87
CA PHE A 49 -5.37 -11.66 -9.31
C PHE A 49 -4.24 -11.82 -10.32
N ALA A 50 -3.03 -12.08 -9.83
CA ALA A 50 -1.99 -12.77 -10.58
C ALA A 50 -1.35 -13.86 -9.69
N GLY A 51 -1.04 -15.01 -10.28
CA GLY A 51 -0.47 -16.16 -9.60
C GLY A 51 1.06 -16.16 -9.60
N GLU A 52 1.64 -17.18 -8.97
CA GLU A 52 3.08 -17.46 -9.01
C GLU A 52 3.51 -18.12 -10.33
N THR A 53 2.64 -18.92 -10.92
CA THR A 53 2.86 -19.67 -12.17
C THR A 53 1.70 -19.50 -13.15
N ASP A 54 1.90 -19.90 -14.40
CA ASP A 54 0.88 -19.90 -15.48
C ASP A 54 -0.37 -20.75 -15.17
N THR A 55 -0.30 -21.61 -14.16
CA THR A 55 -1.35 -22.57 -13.80
C THR A 55 -1.66 -22.54 -12.30
N THR A 56 -1.55 -21.38 -11.66
CA THR A 56 -1.79 -21.23 -10.22
C THR A 56 -3.27 -21.50 -9.88
N PRO A 57 -3.59 -22.51 -9.05
CA PRO A 57 -4.94 -22.71 -8.56
C PRO A 57 -5.27 -21.68 -7.47
N VAL A 58 -6.46 -21.09 -7.58
CA VAL A 58 -7.03 -20.18 -6.58
C VAL A 58 -8.43 -20.66 -6.22
N ARG A 59 -8.69 -20.81 -4.92
CA ARG A 59 -9.99 -21.21 -4.38
C ARG A 59 -10.57 -20.08 -3.54
N ILE A 60 -11.78 -19.67 -3.89
CA ILE A 60 -12.51 -18.58 -3.24
C ILE A 60 -13.72 -19.19 -2.54
N ARG A 61 -13.85 -18.93 -1.24
CA ARG A 61 -14.95 -19.40 -0.41
C ARG A 61 -15.66 -18.21 0.22
N SER A 62 -16.98 -18.22 0.20
CA SER A 62 -17.82 -17.28 0.95
C SER A 62 -19.11 -18.01 1.31
N GLY A 63 -19.37 -18.22 2.59
CA GLY A 63 -20.49 -19.04 3.06
C GLY A 63 -20.54 -20.43 2.42
N HIS A 64 -21.63 -20.70 1.70
CA HIS A 64 -21.82 -21.97 0.98
C HIS A 64 -21.22 -21.96 -0.43
N LEU A 65 -20.80 -20.80 -0.94
CA LEU A 65 -20.17 -20.68 -2.25
C LEU A 65 -18.69 -21.05 -2.17
N ASP A 66 -18.28 -21.93 -3.08
CA ASP A 66 -16.92 -22.44 -3.16
C ASP A 66 -16.52 -22.58 -4.63
N THR A 67 -15.62 -21.72 -5.09
CA THR A 67 -15.23 -21.62 -6.51
C THR A 67 -13.73 -21.79 -6.64
N THR A 68 -13.30 -22.69 -7.52
CA THR A 68 -11.89 -22.83 -7.89
C THR A 68 -11.67 -22.38 -9.32
N LEU A 69 -10.57 -21.67 -9.54
CA LEU A 69 -10.15 -21.19 -10.85
C LEU A 69 -8.63 -21.29 -10.98
N THR A 70 -8.15 -21.29 -12.22
CA THR A 70 -6.71 -21.28 -12.54
C THR A 70 -6.34 -19.92 -13.11
N ILE A 71 -5.34 -19.26 -12.53
CA ILE A 71 -4.78 -17.99 -13.02
C ILE A 71 -3.32 -18.17 -13.46
N GLY A 72 -2.86 -17.29 -14.36
CA GLY A 72 -1.46 -17.21 -14.76
C GLY A 72 -0.68 -16.15 -13.99
N THR A 73 0.54 -15.86 -14.44
CA THR A 73 1.39 -14.80 -13.86
C THR A 73 0.95 -13.39 -14.25
N ASP A 74 0.12 -13.26 -15.29
CA ASP A 74 -0.47 -12.00 -15.71
C ASP A 74 -1.73 -11.69 -14.92
N ARG A 75 -1.99 -10.39 -14.73
CA ARG A 75 -3.17 -9.91 -14.02
C ARG A 75 -4.45 -10.31 -14.76
N THR A 76 -5.36 -10.99 -14.06
CA THR A 76 -6.67 -11.33 -14.61
C THR A 76 -7.55 -10.08 -14.76
N PRO A 77 -8.50 -10.05 -15.71
CA PRO A 77 -9.62 -9.13 -15.65
C PRO A 77 -10.34 -9.23 -14.31
N ALA A 78 -10.93 -8.13 -13.84
CA ALA A 78 -11.75 -8.15 -12.64
C ALA A 78 -12.99 -9.05 -12.85
N ARG A 79 -13.27 -9.91 -11.89
CA ARG A 79 -14.44 -10.79 -11.85
C ARG A 79 -15.14 -10.62 -10.53
N PHE A 80 -16.48 -10.65 -10.53
CA PHE A 80 -17.22 -10.57 -9.28
C PHE A 80 -17.48 -11.96 -8.69
N PHE A 81 -17.50 -12.01 -7.37
CA PHE A 81 -17.92 -13.14 -6.56
C PHE A 81 -19.01 -12.66 -5.61
N ILE A 82 -20.02 -13.49 -5.35
CA ILE A 82 -21.09 -13.12 -4.42
C ILE A 82 -20.59 -13.38 -2.99
N ALA A 83 -20.73 -12.38 -2.12
CA ALA A 83 -20.51 -12.54 -0.69
C ALA A 83 -21.69 -13.30 -0.07
N ASP A 84 -21.60 -14.62 0.07
CA ASP A 84 -22.62 -15.45 0.72
C ASP A 84 -22.39 -15.54 2.24
N GLY A 85 -22.04 -14.41 2.84
CA GLY A 85 -21.66 -14.29 4.24
C GLY A 85 -20.88 -13.00 4.47
N GLU A 86 -20.44 -12.79 5.72
CA GLU A 86 -19.64 -11.62 6.11
C GLU A 86 -18.14 -11.81 5.83
N GLU A 87 -17.74 -13.02 5.47
CA GLU A 87 -16.36 -13.39 5.21
C GLU A 87 -16.22 -14.00 3.80
N MET A 88 -15.13 -13.65 3.13
CA MET A 88 -14.68 -14.28 1.91
C MET A 88 -13.19 -14.62 2.04
N THR A 89 -12.84 -15.90 1.90
CA THR A 89 -11.45 -16.35 1.90
C THR A 89 -10.99 -16.71 0.50
N ILE A 90 -9.75 -16.34 0.19
CA ILE A 90 -9.09 -16.60 -1.08
C ILE A 90 -7.81 -17.37 -0.77
N HIS A 91 -7.77 -18.65 -1.12
CA HIS A 91 -6.61 -19.51 -0.95
C HIS A 91 -5.87 -19.63 -2.29
N GLY A 92 -4.56 -19.42 -2.28
CA GLY A 92 -3.74 -19.52 -3.49
C GLY A 92 -2.39 -18.85 -3.34
N ARG A 93 -1.44 -19.19 -4.22
CA ARG A 93 -0.11 -18.56 -4.25
C ARG A 93 -0.17 -17.30 -5.12
N ILE A 94 -0.74 -16.24 -4.55
CA ILE A 94 -1.05 -14.99 -5.25
C ILE A 94 0.14 -14.03 -5.13
N THR A 95 0.47 -13.34 -6.23
CA THR A 95 1.55 -12.33 -6.28
C THR A 95 1.00 -10.92 -6.45
N ILE A 96 -0.17 -10.77 -7.08
CA ILE A 96 -0.91 -9.51 -7.21
C ILE A 96 -2.34 -9.76 -6.78
N PHE A 97 -2.85 -8.91 -5.89
CA PHE A 97 -4.25 -8.96 -5.46
C PHE A 97 -4.87 -7.57 -5.56
N ASN A 98 -6.00 -7.49 -6.25
CA ASN A 98 -6.83 -6.31 -6.30
C ASN A 98 -8.26 -6.65 -5.84
N CYS A 99 -8.73 -5.91 -4.86
CA CYS A 99 -10.13 -5.87 -4.41
C CYS A 99 -10.64 -4.42 -4.35
N SER A 100 -10.14 -3.55 -5.21
CA SER A 100 -10.45 -2.13 -5.20
C SER A 100 -11.86 -1.84 -5.71
N SER A 101 -12.39 -0.66 -5.38
CA SER A 101 -13.61 -0.10 -5.99
C SER A 101 -14.87 -0.97 -5.79
N ASN A 102 -15.02 -1.61 -4.63
CA ASN A 102 -16.18 -2.45 -4.31
C ASN A 102 -17.35 -1.67 -3.68
N GLY A 103 -17.40 -0.34 -3.87
CA GLY A 103 -18.49 0.51 -3.40
C GLY A 103 -18.70 0.46 -1.88
N GLY A 104 -17.61 0.26 -1.13
CA GLY A 104 -17.64 0.05 0.32
C GLY A 104 -18.04 -1.35 0.78
N GLY A 105 -18.18 -2.31 -0.15
CA GLY A 105 -18.55 -3.69 0.15
C GLY A 105 -17.44 -4.52 0.81
N VAL A 106 -16.22 -3.99 0.91
CA VAL A 106 -15.09 -4.57 1.66
C VAL A 106 -14.74 -3.63 2.81
N THR A 107 -14.77 -4.14 4.04
CA THR A 107 -14.57 -3.37 5.29
C THR A 107 -13.34 -3.79 6.08
N ALA A 108 -12.80 -4.98 5.83
CA ALA A 108 -11.49 -5.39 6.34
C ALA A 108 -10.79 -6.32 5.36
N LEU A 109 -9.45 -6.33 5.40
CA LEU A 109 -8.62 -7.26 4.65
C LEU A 109 -7.48 -7.77 5.55
N ASP A 110 -7.34 -9.08 5.61
CA ASP A 110 -6.20 -9.75 6.23
C ASP A 110 -5.48 -10.62 5.19
N CYS A 111 -4.25 -10.24 4.87
CA CYS A 111 -3.34 -11.03 4.05
C CYS A 111 -2.05 -11.37 4.81
N SER A 112 -2.10 -11.40 6.14
CA SER A 112 -0.96 -11.76 6.99
C SER A 112 -0.53 -13.22 6.86
N GLY A 113 -1.38 -14.06 6.26
CA GLY A 113 -1.04 -15.42 5.84
C GLY A 113 -0.29 -15.51 4.50
N ASP A 114 -0.09 -14.40 3.77
CA ASP A 114 0.43 -14.41 2.40
C ASP A 114 1.82 -13.75 2.27
N THR A 115 2.84 -14.60 2.14
CA THR A 115 4.23 -14.16 1.98
C THR A 115 4.63 -13.85 0.55
N LEU A 116 3.81 -14.15 -0.45
CA LEU A 116 4.19 -13.98 -1.86
C LEU A 116 3.68 -12.69 -2.47
N LEU A 117 2.70 -12.03 -1.83
CA LEU A 117 2.08 -10.83 -2.34
C LEU A 117 3.11 -9.71 -2.57
N ARG A 118 3.16 -9.20 -3.80
CA ARG A 118 4.08 -8.13 -4.25
C ARG A 118 3.34 -6.84 -4.55
N ASN A 119 2.08 -6.93 -4.97
CA ASN A 119 1.22 -5.76 -5.22
C ASN A 119 -0.15 -5.99 -4.58
N LEU A 120 -0.56 -5.06 -3.72
CA LEU A 120 -1.88 -5.04 -3.09
C LEU A 120 -2.60 -3.75 -3.44
N GLU A 121 -3.75 -3.89 -4.12
CA GLU A 121 -4.65 -2.79 -4.47
C GLU A 121 -6.00 -3.00 -3.79
N CYS A 122 -6.26 -2.25 -2.71
CA CYS A 122 -7.50 -2.34 -1.93
C CYS A 122 -8.18 -0.98 -1.72
N HIS A 123 -7.87 -0.01 -2.58
CA HIS A 123 -8.40 1.35 -2.55
C HIS A 123 -9.89 1.45 -2.91
N ASP A 124 -10.50 2.60 -2.63
CA ASP A 124 -11.91 2.92 -2.92
C ASP A 124 -12.90 1.91 -2.30
N ASN A 125 -12.77 1.73 -0.99
CA ASN A 125 -13.58 0.82 -0.18
C ASN A 125 -14.07 1.52 1.10
N ALA A 126 -14.52 0.76 2.09
CA ALA A 126 -14.90 1.27 3.41
C ALA A 126 -14.05 0.63 4.51
N MET A 127 -12.79 0.30 4.19
CA MET A 127 -11.93 -0.50 5.04
C MET A 127 -11.55 0.25 6.32
N THR A 128 -11.77 -0.36 7.48
CA THR A 128 -11.30 0.14 8.79
C THR A 128 -10.06 -0.59 9.27
N ASP A 129 -9.86 -1.84 8.82
CA ASP A 129 -8.74 -2.68 9.22
C ASP A 129 -8.06 -3.32 8.00
N LEU A 130 -6.74 -3.12 7.93
CA LEU A 130 -5.86 -3.72 6.93
C LEU A 130 -4.70 -4.41 7.65
N ASN A 131 -4.66 -5.74 7.58
CA ASN A 131 -3.58 -6.54 8.16
C ASN A 131 -2.68 -7.12 7.06
N ILE A 132 -1.48 -6.53 6.93
CA ILE A 132 -0.44 -6.91 5.96
C ILE A 132 0.82 -7.50 6.64
N GLY A 133 0.71 -7.94 7.90
CA GLY A 133 1.88 -8.36 8.71
C GLY A 133 2.70 -9.53 8.13
N GLY A 134 2.14 -10.31 7.20
CA GLY A 134 2.81 -11.41 6.50
C GLY A 134 3.51 -11.03 5.21
N CYS A 135 3.22 -9.84 4.67
CA CYS A 135 3.56 -9.45 3.30
C CYS A 135 4.98 -8.90 3.17
N SER A 136 5.98 -9.69 3.59
CA SER A 136 7.40 -9.30 3.55
C SER A 136 7.97 -9.05 2.13
N GLN A 137 7.26 -9.52 1.10
CA GLN A 137 7.61 -9.34 -0.31
C GLN A 137 6.87 -8.18 -0.98
N LEU A 138 6.01 -7.46 -0.24
CA LEU A 138 5.20 -6.38 -0.78
C LEU A 138 6.09 -5.25 -1.32
N LEU A 139 5.86 -4.88 -2.58
CA LEU A 139 6.55 -3.81 -3.30
C LEU A 139 5.64 -2.58 -3.45
N VAL A 140 4.35 -2.82 -3.71
CA VAL A 140 3.35 -1.79 -3.95
C VAL A 140 2.16 -2.01 -3.02
N LEU A 141 1.75 -0.94 -2.33
CA LEU A 141 0.53 -0.89 -1.55
C LEU A 141 -0.31 0.34 -1.95
N GLU A 142 -1.49 0.09 -2.50
CA GLU A 142 -2.49 1.11 -2.86
C GLU A 142 -3.75 0.88 -2.00
N CYS A 143 -3.86 1.59 -0.87
CA CYS A 143 -4.96 1.47 0.09
C CYS A 143 -5.72 2.79 0.30
N TYR A 144 -5.60 3.73 -0.64
CA TYR A 144 -6.23 5.04 -0.57
C TYR A 144 -7.77 5.00 -0.61
N SER A 145 -8.45 6.10 -0.24
CA SER A 145 -9.92 6.20 -0.21
C SER A 145 -10.55 5.09 0.64
N ASN A 146 -10.15 5.02 1.91
CA ASN A 146 -10.67 4.08 2.91
C ASN A 146 -10.93 4.82 4.23
N ARG A 147 -11.10 4.07 5.33
CA ARG A 147 -11.33 4.62 6.68
C ARG A 147 -10.29 4.10 7.67
N LEU A 148 -9.08 3.83 7.19
CA LEU A 148 -8.00 3.30 8.03
C LEU A 148 -7.57 4.35 9.04
N ALA A 149 -7.69 4.02 10.33
CA ALA A 149 -7.17 4.86 11.42
C ALA A 149 -5.69 4.55 11.74
N ARG A 150 -5.21 3.39 11.31
CA ARG A 150 -3.85 2.88 11.51
C ARG A 150 -3.38 2.09 10.29
N LEU A 151 -2.07 2.08 10.08
CA LEU A 151 -1.42 1.27 9.05
C LEU A 151 -0.06 0.80 9.56
N ASP A 152 0.07 -0.51 9.80
CA ASP A 152 1.34 -1.11 10.25
C ASP A 152 2.17 -1.59 9.06
N LEU A 153 3.29 -0.89 8.82
CA LEU A 153 4.25 -1.20 7.76
C LEU A 153 5.51 -1.91 8.27
N SER A 154 5.55 -2.29 9.55
CA SER A 154 6.76 -2.78 10.23
C SER A 154 7.36 -4.04 9.62
N ARG A 155 6.57 -4.79 8.85
CA ARG A 155 6.97 -6.04 8.15
C ARG A 155 7.03 -5.90 6.63
N CYS A 156 7.11 -4.68 6.11
CA CYS A 156 7.18 -4.41 4.67
C CYS A 156 8.53 -3.80 4.24
N PRO A 157 9.68 -4.47 4.45
CA PRO A 157 11.00 -3.90 4.19
C PRO A 157 11.31 -3.67 2.70
N LYS A 158 10.56 -4.31 1.81
CA LYS A 158 10.70 -4.22 0.35
C LYS A 158 9.74 -3.21 -0.30
N LEU A 159 8.87 -2.58 0.49
CA LEU A 159 7.87 -1.65 -0.03
C LEU A 159 8.57 -0.47 -0.70
N SER A 160 8.29 -0.28 -1.99
CA SER A 160 8.87 0.80 -2.81
C SER A 160 7.85 1.88 -3.15
N ARG A 161 6.56 1.54 -3.18
CA ARG A 161 5.47 2.49 -3.42
C ARG A 161 4.38 2.32 -2.37
N LEU A 162 4.06 3.41 -1.69
CA LEU A 162 2.96 3.49 -0.74
C LEU A 162 2.01 4.60 -1.17
N ASN A 163 0.74 4.26 -1.30
CA ASN A 163 -0.35 5.21 -1.44
C ASN A 163 -1.45 4.89 -0.42
N CYS A 164 -1.56 5.74 0.59
CA CYS A 164 -2.52 5.67 1.69
C CYS A 164 -3.31 6.98 1.84
N ASN A 165 -3.46 7.71 0.73
CA ASN A 165 -4.24 8.95 0.66
C ASN A 165 -5.68 8.75 1.17
N ASP A 166 -6.33 9.83 1.58
CA ASP A 166 -7.79 9.83 1.86
C ASP A 166 -8.19 8.73 2.86
N ASN A 167 -7.56 8.76 4.03
CA ASN A 167 -7.80 7.86 5.14
C ASN A 167 -7.94 8.68 6.45
N LEU A 168 -7.94 8.01 7.60
CA LEU A 168 -8.08 8.62 8.92
C LEU A 168 -6.79 8.44 9.75
N LEU A 169 -5.64 8.29 9.09
CA LEU A 169 -4.36 8.03 9.77
C LEU A 169 -3.96 9.24 10.62
N THR A 170 -3.57 8.98 11.86
CA THR A 170 -3.02 10.00 12.78
C THR A 170 -1.51 9.89 12.94
N GLU A 171 -0.96 8.72 12.60
CA GLU A 171 0.46 8.41 12.55
C GLU A 171 0.78 7.53 11.35
N LEU A 172 2.02 7.63 10.88
CA LEU A 172 2.56 6.79 9.81
C LEU A 172 4.04 6.54 10.09
N ASP A 173 4.39 5.32 10.49
CA ASP A 173 5.78 4.89 10.68
C ASP A 173 6.31 4.18 9.44
N VAL A 174 7.23 4.83 8.73
CA VAL A 174 7.93 4.29 7.55
C VAL A 174 9.38 3.89 7.84
N SER A 175 9.80 3.89 9.12
CA SER A 175 11.19 3.62 9.52
C SER A 175 11.69 2.23 9.14
N ARG A 176 10.76 1.27 8.94
CA ARG A 176 11.03 -0.10 8.51
C ARG A 176 10.90 -0.31 7.00
N CYS A 177 10.70 0.75 6.23
CA CYS A 177 10.52 0.70 4.77
C CYS A 177 11.64 1.48 4.03
N PRO A 178 12.92 1.05 4.14
CA PRO A 178 14.06 1.78 3.55
C PRO A 178 14.08 1.74 2.01
N ALA A 179 13.25 0.90 1.39
CA ALA A 179 13.13 0.77 -0.06
C ALA A 179 12.14 1.76 -0.69
N LEU A 180 11.40 2.54 0.11
CA LEU A 180 10.40 3.49 -0.39
C LEU A 180 11.02 4.52 -1.34
N VAL A 181 10.39 4.66 -2.50
CA VAL A 181 10.70 5.63 -3.55
C VAL A 181 9.58 6.66 -3.68
N LEU A 182 8.32 6.25 -3.44
CA LEU A 182 7.16 7.13 -3.46
C LEU A 182 6.31 6.89 -2.20
N ILE A 183 6.00 7.98 -1.51
CA ILE A 183 5.01 8.01 -0.42
C ILE A 183 3.93 9.02 -0.78
N ALA A 184 2.69 8.55 -0.85
CA ALA A 184 1.49 9.39 -0.90
C ALA A 184 0.64 9.10 0.34
N CYS A 185 0.43 10.12 1.17
CA CYS A 185 -0.35 10.09 2.41
C CYS A 185 -1.17 11.38 2.60
N LEU A 186 -1.57 12.02 1.50
CA LEU A 186 -2.37 13.25 1.53
C LEU A 186 -3.76 13.01 2.14
N ASN A 187 -4.38 14.09 2.63
CA ASN A 187 -5.73 14.05 3.21
C ASN A 187 -5.89 12.97 4.29
N ASN A 188 -5.04 13.07 5.31
CA ASN A 188 -5.10 12.28 6.54
C ASN A 188 -5.10 13.27 7.74
N SER A 189 -4.82 12.79 8.95
CA SER A 189 -4.68 13.61 10.16
C SER A 189 -3.30 13.44 10.80
N LEU A 190 -2.25 13.21 10.00
CA LEU A 190 -0.88 13.05 10.47
C LEU A 190 -0.39 14.32 11.17
N THR A 191 0.22 14.19 12.34
CA THR A 191 0.77 15.33 13.12
C THR A 191 2.27 15.50 12.97
N ARG A 192 2.96 14.43 12.58
CA ARG A 192 4.39 14.38 12.31
C ARG A 192 4.66 13.35 11.22
N LEU A 193 5.75 13.53 10.49
CA LEU A 193 6.22 12.54 9.52
C LEU A 193 7.75 12.54 9.48
N ASP A 194 8.35 11.37 9.68
CA ASP A 194 9.79 11.17 9.58
C ASP A 194 10.10 10.19 8.45
N VAL A 195 10.78 10.68 7.41
CA VAL A 195 11.18 9.90 6.24
C VAL A 195 12.69 9.72 6.14
N THR A 196 13.44 10.02 7.20
CA THR A 196 14.92 9.97 7.21
C THR A 196 15.49 8.57 6.95
N MET A 197 14.71 7.53 7.20
CA MET A 197 15.06 6.14 6.91
C MET A 197 14.76 5.73 5.45
N CYS A 198 13.94 6.50 4.73
CA CYS A 198 13.57 6.25 3.33
C CYS A 198 14.61 6.87 2.38
N ARG A 199 15.85 6.34 2.40
CA ARG A 199 16.99 6.93 1.67
C ARG A 199 16.88 6.92 0.14
N LYS A 200 15.92 6.18 -0.40
CA LYS A 200 15.61 6.11 -1.84
C LYS A 200 14.40 6.96 -2.24
N LEU A 201 13.81 7.68 -1.29
CA LEU A 201 12.62 8.47 -1.53
C LEU A 201 12.90 9.53 -2.60
N SER A 202 12.13 9.49 -3.68
CA SER A 202 12.17 10.44 -4.79
C SER A 202 10.98 11.38 -4.76
N THR A 203 9.82 10.91 -4.29
CA THR A 203 8.57 11.66 -4.30
C THR A 203 7.83 11.52 -2.98
N LEU A 204 7.46 12.65 -2.37
CA LEU A 204 6.68 12.70 -1.13
C LEU A 204 5.46 13.60 -1.29
N TYR A 205 4.26 13.02 -1.16
CA TYR A 205 3.00 13.73 -1.10
C TYR A 205 2.37 13.54 0.28
N CYS A 206 2.36 14.60 1.08
CA CYS A 206 1.82 14.64 2.44
C CYS A 206 0.95 15.88 2.72
N TYR A 207 0.49 16.56 1.66
CA TYR A 207 -0.34 17.75 1.77
C TYR A 207 -1.71 17.45 2.37
N ARG A 208 -2.39 18.47 2.92
CA ARG A 208 -3.69 18.33 3.64
C ARG A 208 -3.59 17.32 4.79
N ASN A 209 -2.69 17.60 5.73
CA ASN A 209 -2.58 16.87 6.99
C ASN A 209 -2.56 17.89 8.15
N LYS A 210 -2.08 17.47 9.32
CA LYS A 210 -1.86 18.33 10.49
C LYS A 210 -0.39 18.35 10.90
N ILE A 211 0.52 18.18 9.93
CA ILE A 211 1.95 17.96 10.20
C ILE A 211 2.56 19.26 10.71
N ALA A 212 3.10 19.23 11.92
CA ALA A 212 3.91 20.31 12.50
C ALA A 212 5.42 19.99 12.44
N GLU A 213 5.78 18.71 12.36
CA GLU A 213 7.17 18.23 12.30
C GLU A 213 7.37 17.30 11.11
N LEU A 214 8.24 17.70 10.17
CA LEU A 214 8.60 16.92 8.99
C LEU A 214 10.11 16.77 8.89
N HIS A 215 10.61 15.54 8.99
CA HIS A 215 12.05 15.25 8.93
C HIS A 215 12.44 14.67 7.56
N LEU A 216 13.22 15.44 6.80
CA LEU A 216 13.67 15.11 5.44
C LEU A 216 15.19 14.85 5.35
N ARG A 217 15.93 15.06 6.45
CA ARG A 217 17.38 15.06 6.41
C ARG A 217 17.93 13.73 5.87
N GLY A 218 18.76 13.81 4.84
CA GLY A 218 19.38 12.65 4.21
C GLY A 218 18.54 11.98 3.10
N CYS A 219 17.38 12.53 2.74
CA CYS A 219 16.63 12.16 1.55
C CYS A 219 17.29 12.73 0.28
N ALA A 220 18.54 12.31 0.01
CA ALA A 220 19.37 12.89 -1.04
C ALA A 220 18.79 12.74 -2.45
N TRP A 221 17.89 11.78 -2.66
CA TRP A 221 17.26 11.48 -3.94
C TRP A 221 15.86 12.10 -4.08
N LEU A 222 15.37 12.82 -3.06
CA LEU A 222 14.07 13.48 -3.11
C LEU A 222 14.10 14.55 -4.20
N THR A 223 13.30 14.38 -5.25
CA THR A 223 13.18 15.32 -6.37
C THR A 223 11.96 16.21 -6.21
N GLU A 224 10.89 15.68 -5.63
CA GLU A 224 9.62 16.37 -5.49
C GLU A 224 8.97 16.15 -4.13
N ILE A 225 8.51 17.24 -3.53
CA ILE A 225 7.73 17.23 -2.30
C ILE A 225 6.50 18.12 -2.39
N SER A 226 5.35 17.57 -1.98
CA SER A 226 4.14 18.33 -1.69
C SER A 226 3.76 18.14 -0.23
N CYS A 227 3.92 19.20 0.56
CA CYS A 227 3.67 19.26 1.99
C CYS A 227 2.77 20.46 2.38
N GLY A 228 2.10 21.06 1.40
CA GLY A 228 1.19 22.18 1.65
C GLY A 228 -0.04 21.81 2.50
N LYS A 229 -0.80 22.81 2.97
CA LYS A 229 -1.98 22.61 3.83
C LYS A 229 -1.65 21.75 5.06
N ASN A 230 -0.68 22.21 5.83
CA ASN A 230 -0.19 21.61 7.08
C ASN A 230 0.07 22.71 8.11
N TYR A 231 0.71 22.39 9.24
CA TYR A 231 1.04 23.34 10.31
C TYR A 231 2.56 23.48 10.48
N LEU A 232 3.33 23.37 9.39
CA LEU A 232 4.80 23.46 9.45
C LEU A 232 5.21 24.89 9.76
N THR A 233 6.02 25.08 10.81
CA THR A 233 6.63 26.39 11.13
C THR A 233 8.05 26.54 10.60
N ALA A 234 8.68 25.42 10.22
CA ALA A 234 10.01 25.35 9.62
C ALA A 234 10.12 24.12 8.72
N LEU A 235 10.99 24.20 7.73
CA LEU A 235 11.31 23.09 6.84
C LEU A 235 12.76 23.19 6.41
N ASP A 236 13.50 22.08 6.53
CA ASP A 236 14.92 22.00 6.24
C ASP A 236 15.19 20.98 5.14
N PHE A 237 15.74 21.45 4.02
CA PHE A 237 16.13 20.63 2.87
C PHE A 237 17.62 20.26 2.86
N ALA A 238 18.35 20.49 3.96
CA ALA A 238 19.74 20.11 4.06
C ALA A 238 19.96 18.61 3.75
N GLY A 239 20.73 18.37 2.68
CA GLY A 239 21.04 17.02 2.19
C GLY A 239 20.03 16.45 1.20
N CYS A 240 18.96 17.17 0.84
CA CYS A 240 18.03 16.82 -0.25
C CYS A 240 18.59 17.31 -1.60
N ASN A 241 19.75 16.78 -1.98
CA ASN A 241 20.55 17.32 -3.09
C ASN A 241 19.87 17.23 -4.46
N SER A 242 18.95 16.29 -4.66
CA SER A 242 18.21 16.10 -5.91
C SER A 242 16.89 16.88 -5.99
N LEU A 243 16.55 17.72 -5.00
CA LEU A 243 15.26 18.42 -4.93
C LEU A 243 15.09 19.45 -6.05
N GLN A 244 14.01 19.35 -6.82
CA GLN A 244 13.69 20.22 -7.96
C GLN A 244 12.37 20.95 -7.78
N THR A 245 11.41 20.33 -7.10
CA THR A 245 10.05 20.88 -6.98
C THR A 245 9.55 20.79 -5.55
N VAL A 246 9.13 21.95 -5.01
CA VAL A 246 8.61 22.06 -3.64
C VAL A 246 7.26 22.74 -3.65
N TYR A 247 6.21 22.04 -3.22
CA TYR A 247 4.90 22.62 -2.90
C TYR A 247 4.71 22.65 -1.38
N CYS A 248 4.76 23.83 -0.78
CA CYS A 248 4.69 23.99 0.67
C CYS A 248 3.73 25.12 1.11
N CYS A 249 2.86 25.59 0.20
CA CYS A 249 1.84 26.59 0.47
C CYS A 249 0.90 26.21 1.63
N GLU A 250 0.28 27.21 2.27
CA GLU A 250 -0.66 27.01 3.38
C GLU A 250 -0.03 26.21 4.54
N ASN A 251 1.10 26.73 5.04
CA ASN A 251 1.81 26.31 6.25
C ASN A 251 2.13 27.55 7.10
N ASP A 252 2.48 27.37 8.37
CA ASP A 252 2.68 28.45 9.34
C ASP A 252 4.11 29.02 9.38
N PHE A 253 4.75 29.19 8.22
CA PHE A 253 6.12 29.72 8.15
C PHE A 253 6.18 31.21 8.53
N SER A 254 7.07 31.54 9.48
CA SER A 254 7.45 32.93 9.73
C SER A 254 8.40 33.46 8.64
N TYR A 255 8.52 34.79 8.51
CA TYR A 255 9.49 35.40 7.57
C TYR A 255 10.92 34.85 7.74
N ALA A 256 11.39 34.70 8.98
CA ALA A 256 12.72 34.18 9.27
C ALA A 256 12.84 32.68 8.89
N ALA A 257 11.82 31.89 9.21
CA ALA A 257 11.78 30.47 8.85
C ALA A 257 11.76 30.26 7.33
N THR A 258 11.08 31.14 6.58
CA THR A 258 11.11 31.11 5.12
C THR A 258 12.50 31.40 4.56
N GLU A 259 13.23 32.36 5.12
CA GLU A 259 14.62 32.57 4.69
C GLU A 259 15.53 31.38 5.01
N ASP A 260 15.37 30.75 6.18
CA ASP A 260 16.12 29.55 6.55
C ASP A 260 15.81 28.38 5.61
N LEU A 261 14.54 28.21 5.24
CA LEU A 261 14.11 27.28 4.20
C LEU A 261 14.85 27.56 2.88
N TYR A 262 14.84 28.80 2.39
CA TYR A 262 15.57 29.15 1.15
C TYR A 262 17.08 28.90 1.25
N ARG A 263 17.69 29.18 2.41
CA ARG A 263 19.10 28.86 2.68
C ARG A 263 19.38 27.35 2.66
N SER A 264 18.39 26.51 2.96
CA SER A 264 18.52 25.05 2.94
C SER A 264 18.35 24.41 1.54
N LEU A 265 17.76 25.13 0.57
CA LEU A 265 17.58 24.63 -0.80
C LEU A 265 18.94 24.29 -1.45
N PRO A 266 19.02 23.24 -2.30
CA PRO A 266 20.24 22.92 -3.03
C PRO A 266 20.57 24.01 -4.08
N ASP A 267 21.85 24.15 -4.38
CA ASP A 267 22.34 25.04 -5.46
C ASP A 267 22.11 24.38 -6.83
N ARG A 268 21.35 25.05 -7.70
CA ARG A 268 20.97 24.59 -9.05
C ARG A 268 21.53 25.44 -10.17
N THR A 269 22.54 26.27 -9.89
CA THR A 269 23.17 27.17 -10.88
C THR A 269 23.82 26.47 -12.07
N VAL A 270 24.07 25.15 -11.96
CA VAL A 270 24.59 24.31 -13.04
C VAL A 270 23.51 23.67 -13.91
N ASP A 271 22.26 23.69 -13.47
CA ASP A 271 21.13 23.11 -14.20
C ASP A 271 20.66 24.08 -15.29
N GLU A 272 20.22 23.56 -16.44
CA GLU A 272 19.76 24.38 -17.57
C GLU A 272 18.44 25.12 -17.25
N GLU A 273 17.52 24.42 -16.59
CA GLU A 273 16.20 24.94 -16.20
C GLU A 273 16.17 25.21 -14.68
N PRO A 274 15.46 26.26 -14.23
CA PRO A 274 15.33 26.55 -12.82
C PRO A 274 14.53 25.49 -12.08
N SER A 275 14.83 25.32 -10.80
CA SER A 275 13.96 24.57 -9.88
C SER A 275 12.82 25.45 -9.36
N HIS A 276 11.74 24.84 -8.85
CA HIS A 276 10.52 25.58 -8.52
C HIS A 276 10.08 25.37 -7.07
N ILE A 277 9.78 26.46 -6.37
CA ILE A 277 9.19 26.43 -5.04
C ILE A 277 7.89 27.25 -4.99
N TYR A 278 6.83 26.65 -4.46
CA TYR A 278 5.51 27.24 -4.28
C TYR A 278 5.24 27.39 -2.77
N ILE A 279 5.13 28.63 -2.27
CA ILE A 279 5.23 28.94 -0.82
C ILE A 279 4.23 30.01 -0.29
N LEU A 280 3.09 30.24 -0.92
CA LEU A 280 2.16 31.28 -0.42
C LEU A 280 1.50 30.92 0.91
N ASN A 281 1.59 31.87 1.84
CA ASN A 281 0.68 32.06 2.98
C ASN A 281 0.32 33.56 3.05
N GLU A 282 -0.62 33.99 2.21
CA GLU A 282 -1.06 35.40 2.11
C GLU A 282 -1.75 35.88 3.39
N ASP A 283 -2.38 34.96 4.14
CA ASP A 283 -3.09 35.24 5.39
C ASP A 283 -2.18 35.47 6.60
N ALA A 284 -0.89 35.09 6.52
CA ALA A 284 0.10 35.31 7.58
C ALA A 284 0.98 36.56 7.37
N LEU A 285 0.78 37.30 6.27
CA LEU A 285 1.51 38.54 6.04
C LEU A 285 0.81 39.70 6.76
N PRO A 286 1.51 40.45 7.63
CA PRO A 286 0.99 41.71 8.15
C PRO A 286 0.56 42.62 7.00
N PRO A 287 -0.50 43.45 7.17
CA PRO A 287 -0.93 44.40 6.15
C PRO A 287 0.25 45.21 5.61
N GLY A 288 0.51 45.13 4.31
CA GLY A 288 1.59 45.84 3.63
C GLY A 288 2.85 45.02 3.29
N ARG A 289 2.91 43.73 3.63
CA ARG A 289 3.91 42.81 3.06
C ARG A 289 3.33 42.06 1.86
N THR A 290 4.14 41.94 0.81
CA THR A 290 3.76 41.30 -0.46
C THR A 290 4.66 40.10 -0.80
N ARG A 291 5.50 39.62 0.14
CA ARG A 291 6.53 38.59 -0.11
C ARG A 291 6.69 37.62 1.06
N ALA A 292 6.97 36.36 0.74
CA ALA A 292 7.31 35.29 1.68
C ALA A 292 8.84 35.23 1.86
N GLY A 293 9.43 36.15 2.63
CA GLY A 293 10.87 36.20 2.86
C GLY A 293 11.67 37.01 1.82
N ASN A 294 13.00 36.91 1.87
CA ASN A 294 13.90 37.40 0.83
C ASN A 294 14.12 36.34 -0.25
N GLU A 295 13.30 36.38 -1.30
CA GLU A 295 13.34 35.47 -2.46
C GLU A 295 14.72 35.41 -3.14
N GLY A 296 15.53 36.48 -3.01
CA GLY A 296 16.90 36.55 -3.53
C GLY A 296 17.75 35.34 -3.11
N ILE A 297 17.54 34.84 -1.89
CA ILE A 297 18.26 33.69 -1.35
C ILE A 297 18.01 32.42 -2.20
N ALA A 298 16.78 32.25 -2.69
CA ALA A 298 16.40 31.12 -3.53
C ALA A 298 16.83 31.35 -4.99
N THR A 299 16.58 32.55 -5.54
CA THR A 299 16.91 32.86 -6.94
C THR A 299 18.41 32.83 -7.21
N ASP A 300 19.25 33.22 -6.25
CA ASP A 300 20.72 33.11 -6.34
C ASP A 300 21.19 31.65 -6.47
N LYS A 301 20.34 30.69 -6.09
CA LYS A 301 20.55 29.24 -6.25
C LYS A 301 19.82 28.64 -7.45
N HIS A 302 19.34 29.48 -8.39
CA HIS A 302 18.57 29.09 -9.56
C HIS A 302 17.21 28.44 -9.25
N TRP A 303 16.53 28.94 -8.20
CA TRP A 303 15.15 28.60 -7.88
C TRP A 303 14.20 29.75 -8.25
N GLU A 304 13.10 29.40 -8.90
CA GLU A 304 11.95 30.27 -9.10
C GLU A 304 10.95 30.13 -7.95
N VAL A 305 10.60 31.26 -7.35
CA VAL A 305 9.64 31.32 -6.25
C VAL A 305 8.27 31.70 -6.79
N TYR A 306 7.30 30.82 -6.56
CA TYR A 306 5.91 30.95 -6.96
C TYR A 306 5.02 31.13 -5.73
N PHE A 307 3.93 31.87 -5.97
CA PHE A 307 2.88 32.12 -5.01
C PHE A 307 1.65 31.31 -5.40
N CYS A 308 1.14 30.49 -4.49
CA CYS A 308 -0.10 29.76 -4.73
C CYS A 308 -1.28 30.74 -4.87
N SER A 309 -2.11 30.55 -5.90
CA SER A 309 -3.36 31.29 -6.09
C SER A 309 -4.49 30.32 -6.42
N GLY A 310 -5.67 30.47 -5.81
CA GLY A 310 -6.80 29.55 -5.99
C GLY A 310 -6.82 28.36 -5.02
N GLU A 311 -7.69 27.37 -5.28
CA GLU A 311 -7.77 26.13 -4.48
C GLU A 311 -6.77 25.08 -4.99
N TRP A 312 -5.79 24.71 -4.16
CA TRP A 312 -4.77 23.66 -4.43
C TRP A 312 -5.07 22.36 -3.70
#